data_AF-A0A7D9I1N8-F1
#
_entry.id   AF-A0A7D9I1N8-F1
#
_cell.length_a   1.000
_cell.length_b   1.000
_cell.length_c   1.000
_cell.angle_alpha   90.00
_cell.angle_beta   90.00
_cell.angle_gamma   90.00
#
_symmetry.space_group_name_H-M   'P 1'
#
loop_
_entity.id
_entity.type
_entity.pdbx_description
1 polymer ?
#
loop_
_entity_poly.entity_id
_entity_poly.type
_entity_poly.pdbx_seq_one_letter_code
_entity_poly.pdbx_strand_id
1 'polypeptide(L)'
;MSVITAEVLNTIFDQKLEPLNKKIDEAISSMSFINEKYEQILVKLSKFEEEKKSLVNENKALNNKLQRATNKLQEIMKSQDDMEQYIRCECLEI
;
A
#
# COMPACT_ATOMS: atom_id res chain seq x y z
N MET A 1 22.46 63.76 24.49
CA MET A 1 21.62 62.95 23.58
C MET A 1 22.55 62.20 22.66
N SER A 2 22.60 60.85 22.72
CA SER A 2 23.44 60.10 21.78
C SER A 2 22.83 60.18 20.39
N VAL A 3 23.58 60.74 19.44
CA VAL A 3 23.18 60.81 18.04
C VAL A 3 23.26 59.39 17.48
N ILE A 4 22.11 58.77 17.19
CA ILE A 4 22.08 57.50 16.48
C ILE A 4 22.45 57.80 15.03
N THR A 5 23.62 57.36 14.60
CA THR A 5 24.03 57.44 13.19
C THR A 5 23.39 56.31 12.39
N ALA A 6 23.25 56.51 11.08
CA ALA A 6 22.66 55.51 10.18
C ALA A 6 23.37 54.15 10.26
N GLU A 7 24.68 54.13 10.50
CA GLU A 7 25.49 52.91 10.65
C GLU A 7 25.14 52.12 11.90
N VAL A 8 24.87 52.80 13.03
CA VAL A 8 24.42 52.13 14.26
C VAL A 8 23.02 51.54 14.06
N LEU A 9 22.15 52.24 13.33
CA LEU A 9 20.81 51.74 13.02
C LEU A 9 20.86 50.51 12.10
N ASN A 10 21.68 50.54 11.04
CA ASN A 10 21.88 49.40 10.14
C ASN A 10 22.43 48.18 10.88
N THR A 11 23.43 48.38 11.75
CA THR A 11 24.00 47.29 12.56
C THR A 11 22.96 46.63 13.45
N ILE A 12 22.09 47.42 14.11
CA ILE A 12 20.99 46.89 14.94
C ILE A 12 19.98 46.13 14.08
N PHE A 13 19.65 46.65 12.88
CA PHE A 13 18.76 45.96 11.95
C PHE A 13 19.33 44.63 11.49
N ASP A 14 20.60 44.58 11.09
CA ASP A 14 21.28 43.36 10.67
C ASP A 14 21.31 42.33 11.80
N GLN A 15 21.65 42.76 13.03
CA GLN A 15 21.64 41.89 14.21
C GLN A 15 20.24 41.31 14.53
N LYS A 16 19.16 42.03 14.18
CA LYS A 16 17.79 41.55 14.37
C LYS A 16 17.28 40.70 13.21
N LEU A 17 17.77 40.94 11.99
CA LEU A 17 17.37 40.22 10.78
C LEU A 17 18.12 38.90 10.62
N GLU A 18 19.38 38.82 11.02
CA GLU A 18 20.20 37.61 10.90
C GLU A 18 19.56 36.37 11.59
N PRO A 19 19.03 36.46 12.83
CA PRO A 19 18.32 35.34 13.45
C PRO A 19 17.03 34.96 12.71
N LEU A 20 16.38 35.93 12.08
CA LEU A 20 15.17 35.69 11.30
C LEU A 20 15.50 34.92 10.01
N ASN A 21 16.57 35.33 9.32
CA ASN A 21 17.08 34.65 8.13
C ASN A 21 17.46 33.20 8.44
N LYS A 22 18.19 32.97 9.56
CA LYS A 22 18.53 31.60 9.98
C LYS A 22 17.29 30.73 10.20
N LYS A 23 16.25 31.26 10.85
CA LYS A 23 14.98 30.54 11.04
C LYS A 23 14.25 30.27 9.73
N ILE A 24 14.33 31.19 8.78
CA ILE A 24 13.76 31.00 7.44
C ILE A 24 14.51 29.87 6.71
N ASP A 25 15.84 29.86 6.76
CA ASP A 25 16.67 28.82 6.14
C ASP A 25 16.42 27.44 6.78
N GLU A 26 16.29 27.38 8.11
CA GLU A 26 15.91 26.17 8.84
C GLU A 26 14.51 25.68 8.45
N ALA A 27 13.55 26.58 8.30
CA ALA A 27 12.19 26.26 7.87
C ALA A 27 12.17 25.74 6.42
N ILE A 28 12.94 26.36 5.51
CA ILE A 28 13.08 25.91 4.13
C ILE A 28 13.70 24.50 4.10
N SER A 29 14.76 24.27 4.87
CA SER A 29 15.41 22.96 4.96
C SER A 29 14.47 21.89 5.49
N SER A 30 13.70 22.22 6.54
CA SER A 30 12.70 21.32 7.10
C SER A 30 11.57 21.02 6.11
N MET A 31 11.10 22.01 5.36
CA MET A 31 10.09 21.83 4.33
C MET A 31 10.59 20.95 3.18
N SER A 32 11.83 21.14 2.74
CA SER A 32 12.47 20.30 1.72
C SER A 32 12.52 18.84 2.17
N PHE A 33 12.95 18.59 3.41
CA PHE A 33 12.98 17.24 3.98
C PHE A 33 11.58 16.61 4.05
N ILE A 34 10.58 17.37 4.49
CA ILE A 34 9.19 16.88 4.54
C ILE A 34 8.69 16.56 3.13
N ASN A 35 8.97 17.39 2.14
CA ASN A 35 8.56 17.16 0.76
C ASN A 35 9.18 15.88 0.19
N GLU A 36 10.48 15.67 0.38
CA GLU A 36 11.15 14.42 -0.03
C GLU A 36 10.54 13.18 0.64
N LYS A 37 10.21 13.26 1.93
CA LYS A 37 9.56 12.15 2.64
C LYS A 37 8.15 11.90 2.12
N TYR A 38 7.41 12.95 1.82
CA TYR A 38 6.08 12.85 1.26
C TYR A 38 6.10 12.18 -0.11
N GLU A 39 7.02 12.57 -1.00
CA GLU A 39 7.20 11.93 -2.30
C GLU A 39 7.57 10.44 -2.16
N GLN A 40 8.48 10.09 -1.25
CA GLN A 40 8.83 8.69 -0.97
C GLN A 40 7.62 7.87 -0.48
N ILE A 41 6.76 8.47 0.34
CA ILE A 41 5.53 7.82 0.82
C ILE A 41 4.56 7.62 -0.34
N LEU A 42 4.36 8.62 -1.20
CA LEU A 42 3.49 8.50 -2.37
C LEU A 42 3.93 7.34 -3.29
N VAL A 43 5.22 7.23 -3.59
CA VAL A 43 5.76 6.14 -4.42
C VAL A 43 5.49 4.78 -3.78
N LYS A 44 5.68 4.65 -2.46
CA LYS A 44 5.39 3.40 -1.74
C LYS A 44 3.90 3.07 -1.74
N LEU A 45 3.04 4.08 -1.56
CA LEU A 45 1.60 3.92 -1.57
C LEU A 45 1.12 3.37 -2.92
N SER A 46 1.59 3.96 -4.03
CA SER A 46 1.24 3.49 -5.38
C SER A 46 1.68 2.04 -5.61
N LYS A 47 2.88 1.65 -5.16
CA LYS A 47 3.33 0.25 -5.23
C LYS A 47 2.43 -0.68 -4.43
N PHE A 48 2.05 -0.31 -3.21
CA PHE A 48 1.13 -1.12 -2.41
C PHE A 48 -0.27 -1.23 -3.02
N GLU A 49 -0.76 -0.20 -3.70
CA GLU A 49 -2.03 -0.27 -4.43
C GLU A 49 -1.96 -1.25 -5.62
N GLU A 50 -0.86 -1.25 -6.36
CA GLU A 50 -0.61 -2.20 -7.45
C GLU A 50 -0.50 -3.64 -6.94
N GLU A 51 0.28 -3.88 -5.89
CA GLU A 51 0.42 -5.18 -5.24
C GLU A 51 -0.93 -5.69 -4.71
N LYS A 52 -1.70 -4.82 -4.04
CA LYS A 52 -3.05 -5.16 -3.56
C LYS A 52 -3.96 -5.57 -4.72
N LYS A 53 -3.93 -4.85 -5.84
CA LYS A 53 -4.74 -5.19 -7.03
C LYS A 53 -4.33 -6.55 -7.59
N SER A 54 -3.03 -6.83 -7.66
CA SER A 54 -2.51 -8.13 -8.08
C SER A 54 -3.01 -9.26 -7.19
N LEU A 55 -2.84 -9.11 -5.87
CA LEU A 55 -3.29 -10.11 -4.88
C LEU A 55 -4.80 -10.35 -4.93
N VAL A 56 -5.62 -9.31 -5.12
CA VAL A 56 -7.08 -9.45 -5.28
C VAL A 56 -7.41 -10.28 -6.52
N ASN A 57 -6.72 -10.06 -7.64
CA ASN A 57 -6.93 -10.82 -8.87
C ASN A 57 -6.50 -12.28 -8.71
N GLU A 58 -5.35 -12.52 -8.08
CA GLU A 58 -4.87 -13.87 -7.78
C GLU A 58 -5.84 -14.62 -6.86
N ASN A 59 -6.32 -13.98 -5.80
CA ASN A 59 -7.28 -14.58 -4.88
C ASN A 59 -8.58 -14.97 -5.61
N LYS A 60 -9.12 -14.09 -6.46
CA LYS A 60 -10.28 -14.42 -7.31
C LYS A 60 -10.01 -15.63 -8.22
N ALA A 61 -8.83 -15.69 -8.84
CA ALA A 61 -8.46 -16.79 -9.71
C ALA A 61 -8.34 -18.11 -8.94
N LEU A 62 -7.72 -18.09 -7.74
CA LEU A 62 -7.61 -19.24 -6.86
C LEU A 62 -8.98 -19.71 -6.37
N ASN A 63 -9.86 -18.79 -5.97
CA ASN A 63 -11.21 -19.12 -5.53
C ASN A 63 -12.02 -19.81 -6.65
N ASN A 64 -11.91 -19.32 -7.88
CA ASN A 64 -12.54 -19.95 -9.05
C ASN A 64 -11.97 -21.36 -9.32
N LYS A 65 -10.65 -21.54 -9.18
CA LYS A 65 -10.02 -22.87 -9.33
C LYS A 65 -10.50 -23.83 -8.24
N LEU A 66 -10.57 -23.36 -6.99
CA LEU A 66 -11.07 -24.13 -5.87
C LEU A 66 -12.51 -24.57 -6.11
N GLN A 67 -13.40 -23.65 -6.49
CA GLN A 67 -14.80 -23.98 -6.78
C GLN A 67 -14.93 -25.03 -7.90
N ARG A 68 -14.15 -24.91 -8.97
CA ARG A 68 -14.14 -25.93 -10.04
C ARG A 68 -13.65 -27.29 -9.54
N ALA A 69 -12.61 -27.31 -8.71
CA ALA A 69 -12.10 -28.54 -8.12
C ALA A 69 -13.13 -29.20 -7.20
N THR A 70 -13.80 -28.41 -6.35
CA THR A 70 -14.89 -28.87 -5.49
C THR A 70 -16.04 -29.49 -6.29
N ASN A 71 -16.49 -28.82 -7.35
CA ASN A 71 -17.57 -29.35 -8.19
C ASN A 71 -17.17 -30.67 -8.85
N LYS A 72 -15.94 -30.76 -9.38
CA LYS A 72 -15.43 -32.01 -9.97
C LYS A 72 -15.34 -33.14 -8.94
N LEU A 73 -14.93 -32.84 -7.71
CA LEU A 73 -14.92 -33.83 -6.64
C LEU A 73 -16.33 -34.34 -6.33
N GLN A 74 -17.32 -33.45 -6.27
CA GLN A 74 -18.72 -33.85 -6.07
C GLN A 74 -19.24 -34.72 -7.22
N GLU A 75 -18.91 -34.39 -8.46
CA GLU A 75 -19.26 -35.21 -9.63
C GLU A 75 -18.62 -36.62 -9.56
N ILE A 76 -17.34 -36.70 -9.18
CA ILE A 76 -16.64 -37.97 -9.01
C ILE A 76 -17.27 -38.79 -7.88
N MET A 77 -17.56 -38.18 -6.73
CA MET A 77 -18.22 -38.86 -5.61
C MET A 77 -19.57 -39.43 -6.04
N LYS A 78 -20.39 -38.64 -6.74
CA LYS A 78 -21.67 -39.13 -7.26
C LYS A 78 -21.50 -40.29 -8.25
N SER A 79 -20.55 -40.17 -9.17
CA SER A 79 -20.25 -41.25 -10.12
C SER A 79 -19.78 -42.52 -9.43
N GLN A 80 -19.05 -42.40 -8.32
CA GLN A 80 -18.62 -43.54 -7.53
C GLN A 80 -19.82 -44.19 -6.83
N ASP A 81 -20.68 -43.39 -6.19
CA ASP A 81 -21.91 -43.89 -5.55
C ASP A 81 -22.81 -44.62 -6.55
N ASP A 82 -23.00 -44.06 -7.74
CA ASP A 82 -23.77 -44.68 -8.83
C ASP A 82 -23.15 -46.03 -9.24
N MET A 83 -21.82 -46.08 -9.40
CA MET A 83 -21.10 -47.31 -9.76
C MET A 83 -21.20 -48.38 -8.66
N GLU A 84 -21.09 -48.00 -7.39
CA GLU A 84 -21.29 -48.91 -6.25
C GLU A 84 -22.71 -49.49 -6.22
N GLN A 85 -23.72 -48.70 -6.57
CA GLN A 85 -25.10 -49.19 -6.71
C GLN A 85 -25.25 -50.18 -7.87
N TYR A 86 -24.71 -49.87 -9.04
CA TYR A 86 -24.73 -50.79 -10.19
C TYR A 86 -24.13 -52.15 -9.83
N ILE A 87 -22.95 -52.17 -9.19
CA ILE A 87 -22.29 -53.41 -8.76
C ILE A 87 -23.17 -54.20 -7.78
N ARG A 88 -23.82 -53.54 -6.81
CA ARG A 88 -24.74 -54.23 -5.87
C ARG A 88 -25.92 -54.87 -6.58
N CYS A 89 -26.51 -54.18 -7.56
CA CYS A 89 -27.62 -54.72 -8.35
C CYS A 89 -27.18 -55.96 -9.15
N GLU A 90 -26.02 -55.90 -9.83
CA GLU A 90 -25.47 -57.07 -10.56
C GLU A 90 -25.21 -58.27 -9.63
N CYS A 91 -24.78 -58.03 -8.38
CA CYS A 91 -24.60 -59.12 -7.40
C CYS A 91 -25.90 -59.70 -6.84
N LEU A 92 -27.05 -59.03 -6.99
CA LEU A 92 -28.35 -59.47 -6.49
C LEU A 92 -29.24 -60.11 -7.57
N GLU A 93 -28.87 -60.01 -8.85
CA GLU A 93 -29.58 -60.62 -10.00
C GLU A 93 -29.11 -62.05 -10.32
N ILE A 94 -28.47 -62.74 -9.37
CA ILE A 94 -28.08 -64.17 -9.41
C ILE A 94 -29.07 -64.99 -8.56
#